data_AF-A0A4Q5T3K6-F1
#
_entry.id   AF-A0A4Q5T3K6-F1
#
_cell.length_a   1.000
_cell.length_b   1.000
_cell.length_c   1.000
_cell.angle_alpha   90.00
_cell.angle_beta   90.00
_cell.angle_gamma   90.00
#
_symmetry.space_group_name_H-M   'P 1'
#
loop_
_entity.id
_entity.type
_entity.pdbx_description
1 polymer ?
#
loop_
_entity_poly.entity_id
_entity_poly.type
_entity_poly.pdbx_seq_one_letter_code
_entity_poly.pdbx_strand_id
1 'polypeptide(L)'
;MMLDRSLMFQDKEQVYGTQGSGMSVKNSATGKWENLSFIWPIKDPYSVNERRKFAGFDQTVEENAKSLGIAYKIFTLAEILKLRNEIMNAKD
;
A
#
# COMPACT_ATOMS: atom_id res chain seq x y z
N MET A 1 -2.46 -4.06 14.48
CA MET A 1 -3.48 -4.78 13.67
C MET A 1 -2.81 -5.93 12.92
N MET A 2 -3.11 -7.17 13.28
CA MET A 2 -2.45 -8.36 12.70
C MET A 2 -3.09 -8.85 11.38
N LEU A 3 -4.38 -8.62 11.17
CA LEU A 3 -5.10 -9.08 9.99
C LEU A 3 -4.51 -8.50 8.69
N ASP A 4 -4.45 -7.18 8.58
CA ASP A 4 -3.92 -6.50 7.40
C ASP A 4 -2.46 -6.90 7.12
N ARG A 5 -1.65 -7.12 8.16
CA ARG A 5 -0.28 -7.65 8.03
C ARG A 5 -0.26 -9.05 7.43
N SER A 6 -1.14 -9.94 7.90
CA SER A 6 -1.26 -11.29 7.36
C SER A 6 -1.74 -11.29 5.91
N LEU A 7 -2.68 -10.40 5.56
CA LEU A 7 -3.18 -10.23 4.20
C LEU A 7 -2.08 -9.73 3.26
N MET A 8 -1.34 -8.70 3.68
CA MET A 8 -0.21 -8.17 2.92
C MET A 8 0.85 -9.27 2.63
N PHE A 9 1.20 -10.11 3.61
CA PHE A 9 2.15 -11.21 3.39
C PHE A 9 1.63 -12.33 2.47
N GLN A 10 0.31 -12.43 2.30
CA GLN A 10 -0.32 -13.36 1.36
C GLN A 10 -0.60 -12.71 -0.01
N ASP A 11 -0.07 -11.51 -0.27
CA ASP A 11 -0.39 -10.70 -1.45
C ASP A 11 -1.90 -10.53 -1.66
N LYS A 12 -2.62 -10.25 -0.57
CA LYS A 12 -4.04 -9.92 -0.57
C LYS A 12 -4.26 -8.47 -0.17
N GLU A 13 -5.36 -7.90 -0.62
CA GLU A 13 -5.77 -6.55 -0.25
C GLU A 13 -6.08 -6.45 1.25
N GLN A 14 -5.75 -5.31 1.84
CA GLN A 14 -6.08 -4.97 3.22
C GLN A 14 -7.58 -4.73 3.40
N VAL A 15 -8.05 -4.88 4.64
CA VAL A 15 -9.41 -4.52 5.02
C VAL A 15 -9.45 -3.08 5.55
N TYR A 16 -8.46 -2.70 6.37
CA TYR A 16 -8.48 -1.43 7.11
C TYR A 16 -7.37 -0.45 6.70
N GLY A 17 -6.43 -0.85 5.84
CA GLY A 17 -5.37 0.05 5.34
C GLY A 17 -4.32 0.41 6.38
N THR A 18 -3.97 -0.52 7.27
CA THR A 18 -3.04 -0.24 8.40
C THR A 18 -1.57 -0.45 8.06
N GLN A 19 -1.26 -1.19 6.99
CA GLN A 19 0.11 -1.51 6.60
C GLN A 19 0.60 -0.62 5.48
N GLY A 20 1.75 0.02 5.72
CA GLY A 20 2.59 0.58 4.67
C GLY A 20 3.55 -0.46 4.11
N SER A 21 4.00 -0.23 2.89
CA SER A 21 5.04 -1.01 2.20
C SER A 21 5.91 -0.07 1.37
N GLY A 22 7.03 -0.58 0.87
CA GLY A 22 7.91 0.18 0.00
C GLY A 22 8.71 -0.70 -0.95
N MET A 23 9.04 -0.16 -2.12
CA MET A 23 9.89 -0.80 -3.12
C MET A 23 10.66 0.23 -3.95
N SER A 24 11.86 -0.11 -4.41
CA SER A 24 12.59 0.71 -5.37
C SER A 24 12.05 0.45 -6.77
N VAL A 25 11.44 1.46 -7.40
CA VAL A 25 10.88 1.40 -8.75
C VAL A 25 11.77 2.17 -9.72
N LYS A 26 11.84 1.74 -10.98
CA LYS A 26 12.54 2.48 -12.02
C LYS A 26 11.61 3.55 -12.61
N ASN A 27 11.99 4.81 -12.48
CA ASN A 27 11.28 5.92 -13.10
C ASN A 27 11.43 5.82 -14.62
N SER A 28 10.32 5.69 -15.35
CA SER A 28 10.31 5.51 -16.80
C SER A 28 10.78 6.75 -17.57
N ALA A 29 10.61 7.95 -17.00
CA ALA A 29 11.02 9.19 -17.63
C ALA A 29 12.53 9.48 -17.44
N THR A 30 13.08 9.16 -16.28
CA THR A 30 14.48 9.48 -15.95
C THR A 30 15.43 8.28 -16.04
N GLY A 31 14.89 7.07 -16.08
CA GLY A 31 15.64 5.81 -16.02
C GLY A 31 16.27 5.50 -14.66
N LYS A 32 16.10 6.38 -13.66
CA LYS A 32 16.69 6.23 -12.31
C LYS A 32 15.80 5.41 -11.40
N TRP A 33 16.41 4.73 -10.43
CA TRP A 33 15.68 4.03 -9.38
C TRP A 33 15.27 5.01 -8.28
N GLU A 34 14.00 4.96 -7.88
CA GLU A 34 13.38 5.81 -6.87
C GLU A 34 12.62 4.95 -5.86
N ASN A 35 12.60 5.37 -4.59
CA ASN A 35 11.85 4.64 -3.57
C ASN A 35 10.38 5.04 -3.58
N LEU A 36 9.51 4.07 -3.85
CA LEU A 36 8.07 4.21 -3.70
C LEU A 36 7.67 3.69 -2.32
N SER A 37 7.12 4.57 -1.47
CA SER A 37 6.45 4.20 -0.22
C SER A 37 4.94 4.39 -0.38
N PHE A 38 4.14 3.42 0.06
CA PHE A 38 2.70 3.40 -0.17
C PHE A 38 1.96 2.60 0.91
N ILE A 39 0.65 2.85 1.08
CA ILE A 39 -0.21 1.95 1.84
C ILE A 39 -0.56 0.75 0.96
N TRP A 40 -0.37 -0.47 1.49
CA TRP A 40 -0.67 -1.68 0.74
C TRP A 40 -2.13 -1.66 0.23
N PRO A 41 -2.43 -2.14 -0.98
CA PRO A 41 -3.77 -2.02 -1.58
C PRO A 41 -4.90 -2.44 -0.65
N ILE A 42 -5.99 -1.68 -0.66
CA ILE A 42 -7.16 -1.86 0.20
C ILE A 42 -8.32 -2.29 -0.68
N LYS A 43 -9.06 -3.32 -0.28
CA LYS A 43 -10.10 -3.96 -1.12
C LYS A 43 -11.20 -2.98 -1.56
N ASP A 44 -11.60 -2.10 -0.66
CA ASP A 44 -12.50 -0.99 -0.97
C ASP A 44 -12.01 0.25 -0.23
N PRO A 45 -11.18 1.08 -0.89
CA PRO A 45 -10.56 2.24 -0.27
C PRO A 45 -11.56 3.39 -0.05
N TYR A 46 -12.69 3.41 -0.75
CA TYR A 46 -13.64 4.52 -0.68
C TYR A 46 -14.51 4.47 0.58
N SER A 47 -14.88 3.27 1.03
CA SER A 47 -15.61 3.09 2.30
C SER A 47 -14.73 2.69 3.49
N VAL A 48 -13.39 2.71 3.33
CA VAL A 48 -12.47 2.22 4.38
C VAL A 48 -12.58 2.98 5.69
N ASN A 49 -12.78 4.30 5.65
CA ASN A 49 -12.87 5.12 6.86
C ASN A 49 -14.13 4.85 7.66
N GLU A 50 -15.25 4.51 7.01
CA GLU A 50 -16.46 4.04 7.69
C GLU A 50 -16.18 2.71 8.41
N ARG A 51 -15.58 1.74 7.71
CA ARG A 51 -15.19 0.45 8.30
C ARG A 51 -14.21 0.61 9.47
N ARG A 52 -13.24 1.52 9.35
CA ARG A 52 -12.28 1.86 10.41
C ARG A 52 -13.01 2.41 11.63
N LYS A 53 -13.92 3.36 11.45
CA LYS A 53 -14.73 3.90 12.55
C LYS A 53 -15.55 2.80 13.26
N PHE A 54 -16.22 1.93 12.50
CA PHE A 54 -16.97 0.80 13.08
C PHE A 54 -16.10 -0.21 13.82
N ALA A 55 -14.85 -0.38 13.39
CA ALA A 55 -13.88 -1.25 14.05
C ALA A 55 -13.13 -0.58 15.23
N GLY A 56 -13.47 0.67 15.58
CA GLY A 56 -12.90 1.38 16.73
C GLY A 56 -11.56 2.06 16.46
N PHE A 57 -11.23 2.36 15.21
CA PHE A 57 -10.07 3.18 14.89
C PHE A 57 -10.39 4.67 15.06
N ASP A 58 -9.51 5.39 15.74
CA ASP A 58 -9.62 6.85 15.92
C ASP A 58 -9.07 7.66 14.73
N GLN A 59 -8.36 7.00 13.82
CA GLN A 59 -7.71 7.63 12.67
C GLN A 59 -8.33 7.16 11.36
N THR A 60 -8.42 8.06 10.40
CA THR A 60 -8.62 7.74 8.97
C THR A 60 -7.41 7.01 8.39
N VAL A 61 -7.56 6.40 7.22
CA VAL A 61 -6.44 5.79 6.50
C VAL A 61 -5.40 6.83 6.07
N GLU A 62 -5.83 8.04 5.74
CA GLU A 62 -4.98 9.18 5.38
C GLU A 62 -4.12 9.63 6.58
N GLU A 63 -4.71 9.77 7.75
CA GLU A 63 -3.98 10.12 8.99
C GLU A 63 -3.01 9.02 9.40
N ASN A 64 -3.42 7.75 9.26
CA ASN A 64 -2.53 6.62 9.48
C ASN A 64 -1.37 6.60 8.47
N ALA A 65 -1.61 6.89 7.19
CA ALA A 65 -0.55 6.99 6.20
C ALA A 65 0.43 8.12 6.55
N LYS A 66 -0.09 9.27 6.96
CA LYS A 66 0.71 10.41 7.39
C LYS A 66 1.55 10.08 8.62
N SER A 67 1.02 9.35 9.60
CA SER A 67 1.78 8.92 10.79
C SER A 67 2.91 7.94 10.45
N LEU A 68 2.76 7.19 9.36
CA LEU A 68 3.79 6.33 8.78
C LEU A 68 4.80 7.09 7.87
N GLY A 69 4.63 8.40 7.67
CA GLY A 69 5.45 9.18 6.75
C GLY A 69 5.17 8.88 5.27
N ILE A 70 3.99 8.34 4.96
CA ILE A 70 3.58 7.93 3.61
C ILE A 70 2.54 8.92 3.07
N ALA A 71 2.80 9.47 1.88
CA ALA A 71 1.78 10.21 1.15
C ALA A 71 0.70 9.24 0.65
N TYR A 72 -0.54 9.42 1.11
CA TYR A 72 -1.63 8.51 0.77
C TYR A 72 -2.00 8.61 -0.71
N LYS A 73 -1.99 7.46 -1.39
CA LYS A 73 -2.46 7.26 -2.75
C LYS A 73 -3.13 5.90 -2.82
N ILE A 74 -4.21 5.81 -3.58
CA ILE A 74 -4.90 4.53 -3.83
C ILE A 74 -4.11 3.77 -4.89
N PHE A 75 -3.72 2.54 -4.56
CA PHE A 75 -3.16 1.58 -5.49
C PHE A 75 -4.02 0.32 -5.50
N THR A 76 -4.13 -0.31 -6.66
CA THR A 76 -4.69 -1.65 -6.81
C THR A 76 -3.62 -2.70 -6.53
N LEU A 77 -4.05 -3.89 -6.10
CA LEU A 77 -3.15 -5.03 -5.94
C LEU A 77 -2.45 -5.40 -7.26
N ALA A 78 -3.17 -5.35 -8.37
CA ALA A 78 -2.63 -5.65 -9.70
C ALA A 78 -1.47 -4.71 -10.10
N GLU A 79 -1.60 -3.40 -9.85
CA GLU A 79 -0.53 -2.43 -10.13
C GLU A 79 0.73 -2.72 -9.32
N ILE A 80 0.57 -2.99 -8.02
CA ILE A 80 1.70 -3.24 -7.12
C ILE A 80 2.40 -4.56 -7.46
N LEU A 81 1.65 -5.61 -7.76
CA LEU A 81 2.25 -6.90 -8.17
C LEU A 81 2.94 -6.80 -9.53
N LYS A 82 2.37 -6.03 -10.47
CA LYS A 82 3.03 -5.75 -11.75
C LYS A 82 4.36 -5.04 -11.56
N LEU A 83 4.39 -3.96 -10.77
CA LEU A 83 5.64 -3.24 -10.45
C LEU A 83 6.65 -4.17 -9.78
N ARG A 84 6.23 -4.99 -8.82
CA ARG A 84 7.12 -5.96 -8.16
C ARG A 84 7.74 -6.93 -9.17
N ASN A 85 6.95 -7.46 -10.11
CA ASN A 85 7.43 -8.36 -11.15
C ASN A 85 8.42 -7.67 -12.10
N GLU A 86 8.12 -6.45 -12.53
CA GLU A 86 9.02 -5.64 -13.36
C GLU A 86 10.37 -5.40 -12.67
N ILE A 87 10.35 -5.14 -11.36
CA ILE A 87 11.57 -4.94 -10.55
C ILE A 87 12.37 -6.24 -10.43
N MET A 88 11.72 -7.39 -10.25
CA MET A 88 12.40 -8.69 -10.19
C MET A 88 13.11 -8.99 -11.52
N ASN A 89 12.38 -8.86 -12.64
CA ASN A 89 12.92 -9.12 -13.98
C ASN A 89 14.02 -8.12 -14.41
N ALA A 90 14.03 -6.91 -13.86
CA ALA A 90 15.05 -5.90 -14.17
C ALA A 90 16.36 -6.08 -13.38
N LYS A 91 16.41 -7.03 -12.45
CA LYS A 91 17.60 -7.36 -11.64
C LYS A 91 18.31 -8.64 -12.10
N ASP A 92 17.71 -9.36 -13.04
CA ASP A 92 18.30 -10.51 -13.72
C ASP A 92 19.10 -10.06 -14.96
#